data_AF-A0A3D5I1R6-F1
#
_entry.id   AF-A0A3D5I1R6-F1
#
_cell.length_a   1.000
_cell.length_b   1.000
_cell.length_c   1.000
_cell.angle_alpha   90.00
_cell.angle_beta   90.00
_cell.angle_gamma   90.00
#
_symmetry.space_group_name_H-M   'P 1'
#
loop_
_entity.id
_entity.type
_entity.pdbx_description
1 polymer ?
#
loop_
_entity_poly.entity_id
_entity_poly.type
_entity_poly.pdbx_seq_one_letter_code
_entity_poly.pdbx_strand_id
1 'polypeptide(L)' 'MVVLGAGIAGLTAAALLARQGCDVVLLEAHHQSGGCAGTFQRGPYTFDAGATQVAG' A
#
# COMPACT_ATOMS: atom_id res chain seq x y z
N MET A 1 -16.69 -2.03 6.36
CA MET A 1 -16.15 -0.71 5.96
C MET A 1 -15.27 -0.90 4.73
N VAL A 2 -15.29 0.04 3.79
CA VAL A 2 -14.53 -0.09 2.54
C VAL A 2 -13.46 0.99 2.49
N VAL A 3 -12.21 0.60 2.23
CA VAL A 3 -11.08 1.51 2.01
C VAL A 3 -10.65 1.37 0.54
N LEU A 4 -10.51 2.49 -0.15
CA LEU A 4 -10.10 2.54 -1.55
C LEU A 4 -8.64 3.01 -1.64
N GLY A 5 -7.81 2.25 -2.36
CA GLY A 5 -6.39 2.46 -2.52
C GLY A 5 -5.55 1.80 -1.42
N ALA A 6 -4.66 0.90 -1.81
CA ALA A 6 -3.68 0.24 -0.95
C ALA A 6 -2.32 0.97 -0.95
N GLY A 7 -2.34 2.30 -0.97
CA GLY A 7 -1.19 3.12 -0.60
C GLY A 7 -0.94 3.10 0.91
N ILE A 8 0.16 3.72 1.37
CA ILE A 8 0.54 3.73 2.80
C ILE A 8 -0.62 4.20 3.69
N ALA A 9 -1.27 5.31 3.35
CA ALA A 9 -2.40 5.83 4.14
C ALA A 9 -3.59 4.87 4.19
N GLY A 10 -3.96 4.25 3.06
CA GLY A 10 -5.08 3.30 3.00
C GLY A 10 -4.80 2.00 3.76
N LEU A 11 -3.58 1.47 3.65
CA LEU A 11 -3.11 0.33 4.43
C LEU A 11 -3.13 0.63 5.93
N THR A 12 -2.63 1.81 6.34
CA THR A 12 -2.63 2.23 7.75
C THR A 12 -4.06 2.36 8.26
N ALA A 13 -4.95 3.03 7.53
CA ALA A 13 -6.34 3.19 7.92
C ALA A 13 -7.04 1.82 8.05
N ALA A 14 -6.93 0.96 7.03
CA ALA A 14 -7.53 -0.36 7.04
C ALA A 14 -7.03 -1.22 8.21
N ALA A 15 -5.71 -1.20 8.49
CA ALA A 15 -5.12 -1.93 9.60
C ALA A 15 -5.61 -1.43 10.97
N LEU A 16 -5.70 -0.11 11.17
CA LEU A 16 -6.20 0.45 12.42
C LEU A 16 -7.67 0.12 12.64
N LEU A 17 -8.48 0.18 11.59
CA LEU A 17 -9.90 -0.14 11.64
C LEU A 17 -10.14 -1.63 11.91
N ALA A 18 -9.39 -2.51 11.24
CA ALA A 18 -9.43 -3.95 11.51
C ALA A 18 -9.02 -4.27 12.96
N ARG A 19 -8.00 -3.58 13.50
CA ARG A 19 -7.57 -3.72 14.91
C ARG A 19 -8.64 -3.30 15.91
N GLN A 20 -9.58 -2.43 15.52
CA GLN A 20 -10.72 -2.04 16.34
C GLN A 20 -11.90 -3.02 16.22
N GLY A 21 -11.73 -4.14 15.50
CA GLY A 21 -12.77 -5.14 15.30
C GLY A 21 -13.76 -4.80 14.19
N CYS A 22 -13.48 -3.79 13.36
CA CYS A 22 -14.28 -3.53 12.18
C CYS A 22 -13.98 -4.57 11.10
N ASP A 23 -15.03 -5.05 10.43
CA ASP A 23 -14.88 -5.77 9.17
C ASP A 23 -14.51 -4.78 8.05
N VAL A 24 -13.35 -4.97 7.43
CA VAL A 24 -12.76 -4.03 6.47
C VAL A 24 -12.41 -4.73 5.17
N VAL A 25 -12.86 -4.15 4.06
CA VAL A 25 -12.46 -4.54 2.71
C VAL A 25 -11.61 -3.41 2.13
N LEU A 26 -10.39 -3.75 1.71
CA LEU A 26 -9.47 -2.85 1.03
C LEU A 26 -9.45 -3.18 -0.47
N LEU A 27 -9.65 -2.18 -1.33
CA LEU A 27 -9.66 -2.34 -2.78
C LEU A 27 -8.53 -1.52 -3.41
N GLU A 28 -7.74 -2.15 -4.27
CA GLU A 28 -6.65 -1.52 -5.02
C GLU A 28 -6.85 -1.79 -6.51
N ALA A 29 -6.60 -0.77 -7.33
CA ALA A 29 -6.71 -0.87 -8.79
C ALA A 29 -5.49 -1.59 -9.40
N HIS A 30 -4.32 -1.47 -8.77
CA HIS A 30 -3.11 -2.13 -9.18
C HIS A 30 -3.03 -3.59 -8.68
N HIS A 31 -2.18 -4.39 -9.32
CA HIS A 31 -1.91 -5.77 -8.91
C HIS A 31 -1.10 -5.90 -7.61
N GLN A 32 -0.54 -4.78 -7.13
CA GLN A 32 0.30 -4.72 -5.95
C GLN A 32 -0.10 -3.52 -5.07
N SER A 33 0.07 -3.68 -3.76
CA SER A 33 -0.03 -2.58 -2.81
C SER A 33 1.20 -1.67 -2.86
N GLY A 34 1.10 -0.52 -2.19
CA GLY A 34 2.20 0.44 -2.01
C GLY A 34 1.89 1.82 -2.61
N GLY A 35 1.00 1.90 -3.60
CA GLY A 35 0.69 3.16 -4.29
C GLY A 35 1.98 3.83 -4.80
N CYS A 36 2.21 5.09 -4.42
CA CYS A 36 3.43 5.83 -4.79
C CYS A 36 4.73 5.25 -4.20
N ALA A 37 4.66 4.35 -3.22
CA ALA A 37 5.80 3.63 -2.65
C ALA A 37 5.92 2.19 -3.21
N GLY A 38 5.31 1.93 -4.36
CA GLY A 38 5.42 0.64 -5.04
C GLY A 38 6.83 0.37 -5.58
N THR A 39 7.15 -0.90 -5.75
CA THR A 39 8.38 -1.37 -6.39
C THR A 39 8.04 -2.24 -7.61
N PHE A 40 8.97 -2.39 -8.55
CA PHE A 40 8.82 -3.36 -9.63
C PHE A 40 10.10 -4.17 -9.82
N GLN A 41 9.96 -5.39 -10.33
CA GLN A 41 11.07 -6.30 -10.56
C GLN A 41 11.41 -6.40 -12.05
N ARG A 42 12.71 -6.44 -12.36
CA ARG A 42 13.22 -6.74 -13.70
C ARG A 42 14.40 -7.71 -13.59
N GLY A 43 14.12 -8.99 -13.88
CA GLY A 43 15.09 -10.07 -13.68
C GLY A 43 15.42 -10.22 -12.19
N PRO A 44 16.70 -10.26 -11.79
CA PRO A 44 17.10 -10.39 -10.38
C PRO A 44 17.05 -9.07 -9.60
N TYR A 45 16.68 -7.96 -10.25
CA TYR A 45 16.75 -6.62 -9.65
C TYR A 45 15.37 -6.08 -9.30
N THR A 46 15.29 -5.37 -8.18
CA THR A 46 14.10 -4.66 -7.70
C THR A 46 14.37 -3.17 -7.71
N PHE A 47 13.40 -2.38 -8.19
CA PHE A 47 13.50 -0.94 -8.33
C PHE A 47 12.31 -0.27 -7.65
N ASP A 48 12.55 0.89 -7.01
CA ASP A 48 11.49 1.75 -6.52
C ASP A 48 10.79 2.44 -7.69
N ALA A 49 9.46 2.44 -7.70
CA ALA A 49 8.67 3.08 -8.75
C ALA A 49 8.39 4.56 -8.47
N GLY A 50 8.58 5.01 -7.22
CA GLY A 50 8.26 6.38 -6.80
C GLY A 50 9.04 6.82 -5.56
N ALA A 51 8.43 6.77 -4.38
CA ALA A 51 9.08 7.18 -3.14
C ALA A 51 10.35 6.35 -2.88
N THR A 52 11.52 6.97 -3.11
CA THR A 52 12.83 6.29 -3.09
C THR A 52 13.70 6.73 -1.90
N GLN A 53 13.33 7.83 -1.24
CA GLN A 53 14.11 8.40 -0.14
C GLN A 53 13.23 8.58 1.09
N VAL A 54 13.81 8.27 2.25
CA VAL A 54 13.28 8.71 3.54
C VAL A 54 13.96 10.04 3.84
N ALA A 55 13.19 11.11 3.96
CA ALA A 55 13.74 12.39 4.37
C ALA A 55 14.10 12.33 5.86
N GLY A 56 15.38 12.42 6.17
CA GLY A 56 15.97 12.42 7.51
C GLY A 56 17.37 13.00 7.48
#